data_AF-A0A949D6K6-F1
#
_entry.id   AF-A0A949D6K6-F1
#
_cell.length_a   1.000
_cell.length_b   1.000
_cell.length_c   1.000
_cell.angle_alpha   90.00
_cell.angle_beta   90.00
_cell.angle_gamma   90.00
#
_symmetry.space_group_name_H-M   'P 1'
#
loop_
_entity.id
_entity.type
_entity.pdbx_description
1 polymer ?
#
loop_
_entity_poly.entity_id
_entity_poly.type
_entity_poly.pdbx_seq_one_letter_code
_entity_poly.pdbx_strand_id
1 'polypeptide(L)'
;MHRLLVAVFVLTFACGALTTALLVRRPQPPSPPALVATQAQSASGDAAGGDDPGDNWPDNADTPEQVIYAQSGMLRDAVAKLAPRSPGKPNLYFIGFAGDAEEDVFFNEAEYARTLFATRFAAAGHELLLVNNPATLSRYPLATLTNLETAVDAVAQKMDRGNDILFVLLTSHGTEDHLLYVAMDPLPLDQIAPEDLADVFAKSGIRYRVIVISACYSGGFIDALKNDTTMIVTAARADRTSFGCGTNSDITDFGRAFLVDGLNHNNTFTGAFAEADKLVDAWETRDHERHSHPQLVSTPQIEAQLERWRARIKIGPPVPFIAIRPSRDALTVSR
;
A
#
# COMPACT_ATOMS: atom_id res chain seq x y z
N MET A 1 -10.33 -2.21 70.45
CA MET A 1 -9.09 -1.70 69.78
C MET A 1 -9.34 -1.41 68.30
N HIS A 2 -10.38 -0.64 67.96
CA HIS A 2 -10.69 -0.23 66.58
C HIS A 2 -11.38 1.14 66.55
N ARG A 3 -10.94 2.06 67.44
CA ARG A 3 -11.45 3.44 67.52
C ARG A 3 -10.35 4.47 67.88
N LEU A 4 -9.08 4.13 67.68
CA LEU A 4 -7.94 5.00 68.03
C LEU A 4 -6.97 5.31 66.89
N LEU A 5 -7.34 5.03 65.63
CA LEU A 5 -6.49 5.28 64.45
C LEU A 5 -6.96 6.44 63.55
N VAL A 6 -8.09 7.09 63.85
CA VAL A 6 -8.61 8.21 63.04
C VAL A 6 -8.13 9.58 63.54
N ALA A 7 -7.54 9.66 64.74
CA ALA A 7 -7.13 10.93 65.35
C ALA A 7 -5.66 11.36 65.07
N VAL A 8 -4.86 10.54 64.37
CA VAL A 8 -3.44 10.85 64.09
C VAL A 8 -3.22 11.47 62.71
N PHE A 9 -4.22 11.46 61.82
CA PHE A 9 -4.08 11.95 60.44
C PHE A 9 -4.49 13.42 60.19
N VAL A 10 -4.95 14.15 61.21
CA VAL A 10 -5.43 15.53 61.06
C VAL A 10 -4.45 16.58 61.62
N LEU A 11 -3.35 16.18 62.26
CA LEU A 11 -2.38 17.12 62.87
C LEU A 11 -1.04 17.28 62.14
N THR A 12 -0.89 16.73 60.93
CA THR A 12 0.31 16.89 60.08
C THR A 12 0.10 17.80 58.86
N PHE A 13 -1.05 18.46 58.74
CA PHE A 13 -1.35 19.37 57.62
C PHE A 13 -1.39 20.87 57.98
N ALA A 14 -1.01 21.25 59.20
CA ALA A 14 -1.13 22.64 59.68
C ALA A 14 0.19 23.30 60.15
N CYS A 15 1.37 22.73 59.86
CA CYS A 15 2.66 23.33 60.25
C CYS A 15 3.71 23.44 59.12
N GLY A 16 3.34 23.23 57.86
CA GLY A 16 4.22 23.48 56.71
C GLY A 16 4.01 24.84 56.03
N ALA A 17 3.15 25.70 56.59
CA ALA A 17 2.68 26.93 55.97
C ALA A 17 3.21 28.18 56.69
N LEU A 18 4.51 28.24 57.02
CA LEU A 18 5.19 29.48 57.44
C LEU A 18 6.68 29.18 57.59
N THR A 19 7.49 29.42 56.53
CA THR A 19 8.94 29.75 56.51
C THR A 19 9.68 29.24 55.26
N THR A 20 9.33 29.70 54.06
CA THR A 20 10.30 29.80 52.94
C THR A 20 9.87 30.90 51.98
N ALA A 21 9.87 32.15 52.46
CA ALA A 21 9.93 33.32 51.61
C ALA A 21 11.41 33.75 51.56
N LEU A 22 12.12 33.42 50.48
CA LEU A 22 13.27 34.16 49.92
C LEU A 22 13.89 33.37 48.75
N LEU A 23 13.79 33.97 47.55
CA LEU A 23 14.72 33.90 46.42
C LEU A 23 14.94 32.55 45.69
N VAL A 24 14.10 32.25 44.70
CA VAL A 24 14.56 31.83 43.34
C VAL A 24 13.52 32.28 42.31
N ARG A 25 13.85 33.32 41.54
CA ARG A 25 13.05 33.83 40.41
C ARG A 25 13.44 33.03 39.16
N ARG A 26 12.64 32.06 38.74
CA ARG A 26 12.78 31.44 37.40
C ARG A 26 12.02 32.30 36.38
N PRO A 27 12.59 32.62 35.20
CA PRO A 27 11.86 33.31 34.15
C PRO A 27 10.79 32.39 33.54
N GLN A 28 9.59 32.93 33.41
CA GLN A 28 8.44 32.31 32.75
C GLN A 28 8.56 32.53 31.24
N PRO A 29 8.40 31.50 30.38
CA PRO A 29 8.32 31.72 28.94
C PRO A 29 7.06 32.52 28.59
N PRO A 30 7.09 33.37 27.54
CA PRO A 30 5.97 34.22 27.18
C PRO A 30 4.75 33.37 26.78
N SER A 31 3.58 33.75 27.31
CA SER A 31 2.30 33.20 26.86
C SER A 31 2.05 33.55 25.40
N PRO A 32 1.54 32.63 24.56
CA PRO A 32 1.14 32.97 23.20
C PRO A 32 -0.04 33.97 23.25
N PRO A 33 -0.12 34.90 22.29
CA PRO A 33 -1.25 35.83 22.24
C PRO A 33 -2.55 35.07 22.03
N ALA A 34 -3.60 35.49 22.74
CA ALA A 34 -4.95 35.02 22.53
C ALA A 34 -5.37 35.31 21.08
N LEU A 35 -5.69 34.25 20.32
CA LEU A 35 -6.34 34.38 19.02
C LEU A 35 -7.74 34.96 19.23
N VAL A 36 -7.86 36.26 19.04
CA VAL A 36 -9.15 36.92 18.86
C VAL A 36 -9.69 36.41 17.53
N ALA A 37 -10.75 35.58 17.59
CA ALA A 37 -11.52 35.19 16.42
C ALA A 37 -12.09 36.45 15.77
N THR A 38 -11.43 36.92 14.71
CA THR A 38 -11.96 37.99 13.87
C THR A 38 -12.91 37.30 12.90
N GLN A 39 -14.21 37.62 13.02
CA GLN A 39 -15.20 37.23 12.02
C GLN A 39 -14.78 37.83 10.68
N ALA A 40 -14.36 36.98 9.74
CA ALA A 40 -14.18 37.39 8.35
C ALA A 40 -15.57 37.67 7.77
N GLN A 41 -15.84 38.95 7.54
CA GLN A 41 -17.00 39.40 6.78
C GLN A 41 -16.89 38.85 5.35
N SER A 42 -17.95 38.15 4.94
CA SER A 42 -18.22 37.77 3.57
C SER A 42 -18.31 39.01 2.68
N ALA A 43 -17.28 39.25 1.87
CA ALA A 43 -17.35 40.14 0.73
C ALA A 43 -17.53 39.28 -0.52
N SER A 44 -18.77 39.23 -1.00
CA SER A 44 -19.14 38.77 -2.33
C SER A 44 -18.40 39.60 -3.39
N GLY A 45 -17.54 38.95 -4.16
CA GLY A 45 -16.92 39.51 -5.36
C GLY A 45 -16.73 38.39 -6.36
N ASP A 46 -17.50 38.43 -7.44
CA ASP A 46 -17.37 37.53 -8.58
C ASP A 46 -15.92 37.52 -9.09
N ALA A 47 -15.28 36.35 -9.01
CA ALA A 47 -14.04 36.06 -9.72
C ALA A 47 -14.20 34.70 -10.42
N ALA A 48 -14.21 34.76 -11.74
CA ALA A 48 -14.21 33.62 -12.63
C ALA A 48 -12.99 32.72 -12.39
N GLY A 49 -13.22 31.42 -12.58
CA GLY A 49 -12.27 30.31 -12.75
C GLY A 49 -10.79 30.61 -12.54
N GLY A 50 -10.29 30.18 -11.38
CA GLY A 50 -8.90 29.81 -11.20
C GLY A 50 -8.89 28.38 -10.71
N ASP A 51 -8.49 27.45 -11.56
CA ASP A 51 -8.15 26.09 -11.15
C ASP A 51 -6.99 26.21 -10.14
N ASP A 52 -7.25 25.89 -8.88
CA ASP A 52 -6.17 25.58 -7.94
C ASP A 52 -5.56 24.26 -8.42
N PRO A 53 -4.28 24.23 -8.83
CA PRO A 53 -3.64 23.00 -9.31
C PRO A 53 -3.55 21.90 -8.24
N GLY A 54 -4.01 22.15 -7.00
CA GLY A 54 -4.04 21.20 -5.89
C GLY A 54 -5.35 20.45 -5.65
N ASP A 55 -6.43 20.67 -6.41
CA ASP A 55 -7.68 19.91 -6.22
C ASP A 55 -7.92 18.88 -7.34
N ASN A 56 -7.18 17.77 -7.28
CA ASN A 56 -7.40 16.59 -8.15
C ASN A 56 -8.54 15.69 -7.62
N TRP A 57 -9.28 16.16 -6.61
CA TRP A 57 -10.42 15.44 -6.06
C TRP A 57 -11.64 15.56 -6.99
N PRO A 58 -12.42 14.49 -7.22
CA PRO A 58 -13.58 14.59 -8.11
C PRO A 58 -14.71 15.40 -7.46
N ASP A 59 -15.25 16.41 -8.16
CA ASP A 59 -16.38 17.24 -7.71
C ASP A 59 -17.64 16.45 -7.32
N ASN A 60 -17.76 15.22 -7.83
CA ASN A 60 -18.90 14.32 -7.69
C ASN A 60 -18.57 13.05 -6.90
N ALA A 61 -17.40 13.01 -6.24
CA ALA A 61 -17.09 12.00 -5.24
C ALA A 61 -17.58 12.41 -3.85
N ASP A 62 -17.59 11.43 -2.94
CA ASP A 62 -17.69 11.71 -1.50
C ASP A 62 -16.55 12.65 -1.06
N THR A 63 -16.77 13.45 -0.02
CA THR A 63 -15.71 14.34 0.47
C THR A 63 -14.51 13.53 1.01
N PRO A 64 -13.30 14.12 1.06
CA PRO A 64 -12.14 13.46 1.65
C PRO A 64 -12.41 12.89 3.05
N GLU A 65 -13.15 13.61 3.89
CA GLU A 65 -13.56 13.14 5.22
C GLU A 65 -14.48 11.91 5.13
N GLN A 66 -15.50 11.94 4.27
CA GLN A 66 -16.42 10.80 4.09
C GLN A 66 -15.67 9.55 3.60
N VAL A 67 -14.72 9.72 2.67
CA VAL A 67 -13.87 8.62 2.19
C VAL A 67 -13.05 8.01 3.32
N ILE A 68 -12.41 8.81 4.17
CA ILE A 68 -11.65 8.31 5.33
C ILE A 68 -12.56 7.46 6.25
N TYR A 69 -13.73 7.98 6.62
CA TYR A 69 -14.64 7.28 7.54
C TYR A 69 -15.23 6.00 6.92
N ALA A 70 -15.33 5.90 5.59
CA ALA A 70 -15.82 4.72 4.90
C ALA A 70 -14.82 3.55 4.90
N GLN A 71 -13.52 3.80 5.08
CA GLN A 71 -12.46 2.81 4.83
C GLN A 71 -12.60 1.51 5.63
N SER A 72 -12.90 1.59 6.92
CA SER A 72 -13.05 0.38 7.76
C SER A 72 -14.19 -0.52 7.28
N GLY A 73 -15.29 0.08 6.78
CA GLY A 73 -16.42 -0.62 6.20
C GLY A 73 -16.05 -1.26 4.86
N MET A 74 -15.43 -0.48 3.96
CA MET A 74 -14.99 -0.96 2.65
C MET A 74 -14.03 -2.14 2.75
N LEU A 75 -13.06 -2.07 3.67
CA LEU A 75 -12.10 -3.14 3.86
C LEU A 75 -12.75 -4.40 4.42
N ARG A 76 -13.64 -4.27 5.40
CA ARG A 76 -14.42 -5.39 5.94
C ARG A 76 -15.25 -6.07 4.84
N ASP A 77 -15.88 -5.28 3.97
CA ASP A 77 -16.68 -5.80 2.86
C ASP A 77 -15.82 -6.46 1.78
N ALA A 78 -14.62 -5.92 1.50
CA ALA A 78 -13.65 -6.55 0.60
C ALA A 78 -13.16 -7.91 1.14
N VAL A 79 -12.79 -7.96 2.42
CA VAL A 79 -12.38 -9.20 3.10
C VAL A 79 -13.50 -10.24 3.14
N ALA A 80 -14.76 -9.82 3.35
CA ALA A 80 -15.90 -10.73 3.39
C ALA A 80 -16.16 -11.43 2.05
N LYS A 81 -15.71 -10.84 0.93
CA LYS A 81 -15.81 -11.43 -0.42
C LYS A 81 -14.77 -12.51 -0.68
N LEU A 82 -13.71 -12.61 0.13
CA LEU A 82 -12.70 -13.65 0.00
C LEU A 82 -13.33 -15.03 0.21
N ALA A 83 -13.19 -15.88 -0.79
CA ALA A 83 -13.62 -17.26 -0.74
C ALA A 83 -12.84 -18.04 0.34
N PRO A 84 -13.46 -19.06 0.96
CA PRO A 84 -12.74 -19.98 1.83
C PRO A 84 -11.55 -20.62 1.10
N ARG A 85 -10.53 -21.02 1.85
CA ARG A 85 -9.42 -21.81 1.30
C ARG A 85 -9.93 -23.13 0.73
N SER A 86 -9.31 -23.61 -0.34
CA SER A 86 -9.53 -24.98 -0.82
C SER A 86 -8.68 -25.96 0.01
N PRO A 87 -9.29 -26.93 0.71
CA PRO A 87 -8.54 -27.86 1.54
C PRO A 87 -7.70 -28.85 0.70
N GLY A 88 -6.64 -29.39 1.31
CA GLY A 88 -5.83 -30.47 0.72
C GLY A 88 -4.80 -30.04 -0.32
N LYS A 89 -4.69 -28.75 -0.62
CA LYS A 89 -3.66 -28.18 -1.50
C LYS A 89 -3.22 -26.79 -1.02
N PRO A 90 -2.01 -26.32 -1.35
CA PRO A 90 -1.67 -24.91 -1.24
C PRO A 90 -2.64 -24.04 -2.05
N ASN A 91 -3.10 -22.94 -1.47
CA ASN A 91 -3.83 -21.87 -2.14
C ASN A 91 -2.89 -20.69 -2.38
N LEU A 92 -3.20 -19.87 -3.39
CA LEU A 92 -2.52 -18.59 -3.60
C LEU A 92 -3.53 -17.48 -3.36
N TYR A 93 -3.21 -16.60 -2.40
CA TYR A 93 -3.93 -15.37 -2.15
C TYR A 93 -3.17 -14.22 -2.79
N PHE A 94 -3.89 -13.27 -3.40
CA PHE A 94 -3.31 -12.11 -4.05
C PHE A 94 -3.75 -10.83 -3.33
N ILE A 95 -2.80 -9.96 -3.00
CA ILE A 95 -3.04 -8.57 -2.62
C ILE A 95 -2.35 -7.68 -3.63
N GLY A 96 -3.11 -6.80 -4.29
CA GLY A 96 -2.56 -5.70 -5.08
C GLY A 96 -2.72 -4.37 -4.36
N PHE A 97 -1.68 -3.54 -4.40
CA PHE A 97 -1.60 -2.23 -3.79
C PHE A 97 -1.14 -1.23 -4.84
N ALA A 98 -2.03 -0.32 -5.25
CA ALA A 98 -1.73 0.81 -6.13
C ALA A 98 -1.64 2.08 -5.28
N GLY A 99 -0.40 2.52 -5.00
CA GLY A 99 -0.12 3.49 -3.94
C GLY A 99 -0.34 4.95 -4.30
N ASP A 100 -0.29 5.29 -5.59
CA ASP A 100 -0.33 6.67 -6.05
C ASP A 100 -1.50 6.92 -7.01
N ALA A 101 -2.22 8.00 -6.72
CA ALA A 101 -3.39 8.47 -7.42
C ALA A 101 -3.09 9.50 -8.53
N GLU A 102 -1.86 10.00 -8.62
CA GLU A 102 -1.44 10.97 -9.63
C GLU A 102 -1.50 10.38 -11.05
N GLU A 103 -1.19 9.09 -11.20
CA GLU A 103 -1.25 8.37 -12.47
C GLU A 103 -2.12 7.09 -12.43
N ASP A 104 -2.93 6.89 -13.47
CA ASP A 104 -3.76 5.68 -13.63
C ASP A 104 -2.93 4.39 -13.81
N VAL A 105 -1.64 4.52 -14.13
CA VAL A 105 -0.72 3.41 -14.42
C VAL A 105 -0.68 2.38 -13.28
N PHE A 106 -0.65 2.85 -12.03
CA PHE A 106 -0.55 2.00 -10.85
C PHE A 106 -1.85 1.23 -10.60
N PHE A 107 -2.99 1.91 -10.76
CA PHE A 107 -4.30 1.26 -10.71
C PHE A 107 -4.44 0.21 -11.82
N ASN A 108 -4.05 0.55 -13.05
CA ASN A 108 -4.10 -0.36 -14.20
C ASN A 108 -3.29 -1.63 -13.97
N GLU A 109 -2.09 -1.51 -13.40
CA GLU A 109 -1.25 -2.64 -13.04
C GLU A 109 -1.88 -3.53 -11.98
N ALA A 110 -2.35 -2.95 -10.88
CA ALA A 110 -2.96 -3.71 -9.80
C ALA A 110 -4.22 -4.45 -10.26
N GLU A 111 -5.09 -3.79 -11.03
CA GLU A 111 -6.33 -4.38 -11.55
C GLU A 111 -6.06 -5.45 -12.62
N TYR A 112 -5.07 -5.22 -13.49
CA TYR A 112 -4.63 -6.23 -14.45
C TYR A 112 -4.05 -7.45 -13.74
N ALA A 113 -3.16 -7.26 -12.76
CA ALA A 113 -2.58 -8.33 -11.97
C ALA A 113 -3.67 -9.14 -11.24
N ARG A 114 -4.65 -8.48 -10.61
CA ARG A 114 -5.81 -9.15 -10.01
C ARG A 114 -6.49 -10.08 -11.01
N THR A 115 -6.77 -9.58 -12.21
CA THR A 115 -7.45 -10.35 -13.28
C THR A 115 -6.59 -11.50 -13.78
N LEU A 116 -5.29 -11.27 -13.95
CA LEU A 116 -4.30 -12.29 -14.34
C LEU A 116 -4.24 -13.42 -13.30
N PHE A 117 -4.12 -13.10 -12.02
CA PHE A 117 -4.06 -14.09 -10.95
C PHE A 117 -5.36 -14.88 -10.80
N ALA A 118 -6.51 -14.21 -10.92
CA ALA A 118 -7.83 -14.84 -10.94
C ALA A 118 -7.94 -15.89 -12.06
N THR A 119 -7.52 -15.51 -13.27
CA THR A 119 -7.78 -16.25 -14.50
C THR A 119 -6.74 -17.35 -14.75
N ARG A 120 -5.46 -17.04 -14.51
CA ARG A 120 -4.34 -17.88 -14.92
C ARG A 120 -3.71 -18.65 -13.78
N PHE A 121 -3.65 -18.06 -12.59
CA PHE A 121 -2.96 -18.62 -11.44
C PHE A 121 -3.92 -19.12 -10.34
N ALA A 122 -5.17 -19.43 -10.69
CA ALA A 122 -6.13 -20.06 -9.79
C ALA A 122 -6.32 -19.33 -8.44
N ALA A 123 -6.18 -18.00 -8.46
CA ALA A 123 -6.45 -17.14 -7.31
C ALA A 123 -7.91 -16.66 -7.26
N ALA A 124 -8.78 -17.15 -8.17
CA ALA A 124 -10.20 -16.75 -8.27
C ALA A 124 -10.92 -16.78 -6.91
N GLY A 125 -11.33 -15.60 -6.43
CA GLY A 125 -11.99 -15.41 -5.14
C GLY A 125 -11.03 -15.25 -3.94
N HIS A 126 -9.72 -15.30 -4.17
CA HIS A 126 -8.66 -15.12 -3.16
C HIS A 126 -7.87 -13.83 -3.40
N GLU A 127 -8.44 -12.87 -4.14
CA GLU A 127 -7.82 -11.60 -4.48
C GLU A 127 -8.43 -10.44 -3.68
N LEU A 128 -7.58 -9.52 -3.26
CA LEU A 128 -7.96 -8.25 -2.63
C LEU A 128 -7.15 -7.12 -3.27
N LEU A 129 -7.79 -5.99 -3.54
CA LEU A 129 -7.12 -4.80 -4.04
C LEU A 129 -7.29 -3.64 -3.07
N LEU A 130 -6.20 -2.91 -2.88
CA LEU A 130 -6.14 -1.60 -2.25
C LEU A 130 -5.69 -0.61 -3.33
N VAL A 131 -6.44 0.48 -3.52
CA VAL A 131 -6.22 1.39 -4.65
C VAL A 131 -6.38 2.84 -4.22
N ASN A 132 -5.36 3.65 -4.50
CA ASN A 132 -5.48 5.10 -4.54
C ASN A 132 -5.71 5.51 -6.01
N ASN A 133 -6.96 5.87 -6.34
CA ASN A 133 -7.32 6.44 -7.63
C ASN A 133 -8.66 7.17 -7.49
N PRO A 134 -8.78 8.45 -7.90
CA PRO A 134 -9.97 9.27 -7.64
C PRO A 134 -11.27 8.67 -8.20
N ALA A 135 -11.18 7.93 -9.31
CA ALA A 135 -12.35 7.31 -9.93
C ALA A 135 -12.81 5.99 -9.27
N THR A 136 -12.11 5.54 -8.22
CA THR A 136 -12.37 4.23 -7.57
C THR A 136 -12.73 4.33 -6.09
N LEU A 137 -12.92 5.55 -5.59
CA LEU A 137 -13.17 5.87 -4.18
C LEU A 137 -14.31 5.07 -3.51
N SER A 138 -15.35 4.70 -4.26
CA SER A 138 -16.47 3.91 -3.76
C SER A 138 -16.37 2.42 -4.07
N ARG A 139 -15.34 2.00 -4.81
CA ARG A 139 -15.15 0.63 -5.32
C ARG A 139 -14.10 -0.15 -4.55
N TYR A 140 -12.97 0.48 -4.23
CA TYR A 140 -11.84 -0.16 -3.56
C TYR A 140 -11.49 0.57 -2.26
N PRO A 141 -11.14 -0.18 -1.19
CA PRO A 141 -10.47 0.45 -0.05
C PRO A 141 -9.16 1.10 -0.52
N LEU A 142 -8.78 2.20 0.11
CA LEU A 142 -7.57 2.95 -0.20
C LEU A 142 -6.32 2.12 0.06
N ALA A 143 -5.30 2.35 -0.77
CA ALA A 143 -3.95 1.86 -0.57
C ALA A 143 -3.24 2.70 0.49
N THR A 144 -3.42 2.31 1.76
CA THR A 144 -2.72 2.92 2.91
C THR A 144 -1.97 1.85 3.69
N LEU A 145 -0.94 2.23 4.45
CA LEU A 145 -0.22 1.29 5.32
C LEU A 145 -1.17 0.57 6.28
N THR A 146 -2.07 1.30 6.93
CA THR A 146 -3.08 0.74 7.86
C THR A 146 -4.02 -0.26 7.18
N ASN A 147 -4.49 0.04 5.95
CA ASN A 147 -5.33 -0.89 5.19
C ASN A 147 -4.53 -2.09 4.71
N LEU A 148 -3.26 -1.94 4.37
CA LEU A 148 -2.37 -3.05 4.00
C LEU A 148 -2.15 -4.00 5.18
N GLU A 149 -1.82 -3.48 6.37
CA GLU A 149 -1.69 -4.28 7.59
C GLU A 149 -2.98 -5.07 7.86
N THR A 150 -4.12 -4.37 7.84
CA THR A 150 -5.42 -4.99 8.10
C THR A 150 -5.82 -6.02 7.03
N ALA A 151 -5.52 -5.77 5.76
CA ALA A 151 -5.78 -6.70 4.66
C ALA A 151 -4.92 -7.96 4.77
N VAL A 152 -3.62 -7.81 5.05
CA VAL A 152 -2.68 -8.92 5.24
C VAL A 152 -3.12 -9.78 6.43
N ASP A 153 -3.48 -9.15 7.56
CA ASP A 153 -3.98 -9.86 8.74
C ASP A 153 -5.27 -10.62 8.44
N ALA A 154 -6.23 -9.98 7.75
CA ALA A 154 -7.49 -10.61 7.39
C ALA A 154 -7.31 -11.81 6.44
N VAL A 155 -6.43 -11.68 5.44
CA VAL A 155 -6.05 -12.78 4.54
C VAL A 155 -5.36 -13.90 5.34
N ALA A 156 -4.45 -13.57 6.25
CA ALA A 156 -3.77 -14.54 7.11
C ALA A 156 -4.76 -15.37 7.95
N GLN A 157 -5.91 -14.82 8.34
CA GLN A 157 -6.97 -15.56 9.05
C GLN A 157 -7.75 -16.54 8.14
N LYS A 158 -7.72 -16.36 6.82
CA LYS A 158 -8.34 -17.28 5.85
C LYS A 158 -7.38 -18.37 5.36
N MET A 159 -6.08 -18.11 5.45
CA MET A 159 -5.02 -19.01 5.03
C MET A 159 -4.75 -20.15 6.01
N ASP A 160 -4.29 -21.28 5.48
CA ASP A 160 -3.35 -22.14 6.18
C ASP A 160 -1.96 -21.48 6.11
N ARG A 161 -1.59 -20.68 7.11
CA ARG A 161 -0.35 -19.86 7.10
C ARG A 161 0.94 -20.66 6.91
N GLY A 162 0.91 -21.96 7.21
CA GLY A 162 2.04 -22.86 7.05
C GLY A 162 2.13 -23.53 5.68
N ASN A 163 1.12 -23.36 4.80
CA ASN A 163 1.03 -24.06 3.52
C ASN A 163 0.48 -23.21 2.36
N ASP A 164 -0.31 -22.17 2.60
CA ASP A 164 -0.77 -21.27 1.55
C ASP A 164 0.28 -20.19 1.25
N ILE A 165 0.18 -19.58 0.07
CA ILE A 165 1.11 -18.57 -0.44
C ILE A 165 0.38 -17.23 -0.50
N LEU A 166 1.01 -16.18 0.03
CA LEU A 166 0.58 -14.81 -0.20
C LEU A 166 1.44 -14.20 -1.32
N PHE A 167 0.80 -13.75 -2.40
CA PHE A 167 1.40 -12.92 -3.43
C PHE A 167 1.00 -11.46 -3.20
N VAL A 168 1.97 -10.56 -3.06
CA VAL A 168 1.75 -9.13 -2.88
C VAL A 168 2.38 -8.38 -4.05
N LEU A 169 1.60 -7.56 -4.74
CA LEU A 169 2.08 -6.57 -5.69
C LEU A 169 1.92 -5.18 -5.07
N LEU A 170 3.02 -4.45 -4.92
CA LEU A 170 3.07 -3.04 -4.56
C LEU A 170 3.52 -2.28 -5.80
N THR A 171 2.69 -1.37 -6.31
CA THR A 171 3.03 -0.54 -7.47
C THR A 171 2.75 0.94 -7.17
N SER A 172 3.79 1.77 -7.31
CA SER A 172 3.76 3.20 -7.01
C SER A 172 5.07 3.87 -7.47
N HIS A 173 5.24 5.17 -7.25
CA HIS A 173 6.57 5.78 -7.24
C HIS A 173 7.40 5.33 -6.03
N GLY A 174 8.71 5.56 -6.11
CA GLY A 174 9.62 5.32 -5.00
C GLY A 174 10.68 6.40 -4.89
N THR A 175 11.19 6.61 -3.68
CA THR A 175 12.17 7.67 -3.38
C THR A 175 13.59 7.12 -3.23
N GLU A 176 14.60 7.98 -3.32
CA GLU A 176 16.01 7.62 -3.10
C GLU A 176 16.27 7.08 -1.68
N ASP A 177 15.42 7.45 -0.72
CA ASP A 177 15.43 6.97 0.67
C ASP A 177 14.67 5.63 0.84
N HIS A 178 14.36 4.95 -0.26
CA HIS A 178 13.66 3.66 -0.30
C HIS A 178 12.25 3.69 0.30
N LEU A 179 11.57 4.84 0.21
CA LEU A 179 10.16 4.92 0.56
C LEU A 179 9.32 4.58 -0.67
N LEU A 180 8.28 3.77 -0.47
CA LEU A 180 7.20 3.61 -1.43
C LEU A 180 6.27 4.81 -1.27
N TYR A 181 6.06 5.55 -2.37
CA TYR A 181 5.21 6.72 -2.35
C TYR A 181 3.74 6.31 -2.20
N VAL A 182 3.00 7.01 -1.35
CA VAL A 182 1.58 6.77 -1.12
C VAL A 182 0.85 8.11 -1.14
N ALA A 183 0.00 8.32 -2.13
CA ALA A 183 -0.69 9.58 -2.33
C ALA A 183 -2.14 9.39 -2.80
N MET A 184 -3.01 10.24 -2.27
CA MET A 184 -4.41 10.36 -2.64
C MET A 184 -4.89 11.75 -2.20
N ASP A 185 -4.37 12.79 -2.85
CA ASP A 185 -4.64 14.17 -2.46
C ASP A 185 -6.14 14.46 -2.34
N PRO A 186 -6.59 15.19 -1.30
CA PRO A 186 -5.79 15.88 -0.27
C PRO A 186 -5.56 15.05 1.01
N LEU A 187 -5.65 13.72 0.96
CA LEU A 187 -5.54 12.86 2.13
C LEU A 187 -4.08 12.79 2.64
N PRO A 188 -3.82 13.05 3.94
CA PRO A 188 -2.47 12.97 4.50
C PRO A 188 -2.09 11.52 4.81
N LEU A 189 -1.66 10.78 3.78
CA LEU A 189 -1.32 9.35 3.90
C LEU A 189 0.16 9.13 4.26
N ASP A 190 0.42 8.08 5.04
CA ASP A 190 1.77 7.67 5.42
C ASP A 190 2.50 7.03 4.23
N GLN A 191 3.73 7.47 3.98
CA GLN A 191 4.68 6.81 3.08
C GLN A 191 5.14 5.49 3.70
N ILE A 192 5.50 4.49 2.90
CA ILE A 192 5.84 3.15 3.41
C ILE A 192 7.34 2.91 3.31
N ALA A 193 8.00 2.70 4.45
CA ALA A 193 9.39 2.30 4.53
C ALA A 193 9.57 0.77 4.45
N PRO A 194 10.80 0.28 4.18
CA PRO A 194 11.10 -1.16 4.19
C PRO A 194 10.73 -1.86 5.50
N GLU A 195 10.97 -1.20 6.64
CA GLU A 195 10.70 -1.73 7.97
C GLU A 195 9.20 -1.88 8.24
N ASP A 196 8.37 -0.97 7.72
CA ASP A 196 6.91 -1.04 7.88
C ASP A 196 6.35 -2.31 7.24
N LEU A 197 6.81 -2.64 6.02
CA LEU A 197 6.41 -3.88 5.34
C LEU A 197 6.95 -5.12 6.07
N ALA A 198 8.18 -5.07 6.57
CA ALA A 198 8.75 -6.16 7.35
C ALA A 198 7.89 -6.45 8.60
N ASP A 199 7.45 -5.40 9.29
CA ASP A 199 6.58 -5.49 10.46
C ASP A 199 5.19 -6.04 10.11
N VAL A 200 4.57 -5.56 9.03
CA VAL A 200 3.28 -6.09 8.53
C VAL A 200 3.38 -7.60 8.29
N PHE A 201 4.41 -8.06 7.57
CA PHE A 201 4.53 -9.48 7.29
C PHE A 201 4.92 -10.31 8.51
N ALA A 202 5.75 -9.79 9.41
CA ALA A 202 6.13 -10.46 10.64
C ALA A 202 4.92 -10.72 11.54
N LYS A 203 4.05 -9.71 11.73
CA LYS A 203 2.82 -9.81 12.53
C LYS A 203 1.82 -10.84 11.96
N SER A 204 1.72 -10.94 10.64
CA SER A 204 0.79 -11.85 9.97
C SER A 204 1.04 -13.34 10.27
N GLY A 205 2.31 -13.71 10.53
CA GLY A 205 2.74 -15.10 10.68
C GLY A 205 2.62 -15.94 9.40
N ILE A 206 2.45 -15.31 8.22
CA ILE A 206 2.40 -16.01 6.93
C ILE A 206 3.80 -16.49 6.55
N ARG A 207 3.95 -17.81 6.36
CA ARG A 207 5.25 -18.41 6.06
C ARG A 207 5.72 -18.10 4.64
N TYR A 208 4.90 -18.41 3.63
CA TYR A 208 5.31 -18.35 2.23
C TYR A 208 4.78 -17.10 1.55
N ARG A 209 5.70 -16.26 1.06
CA ARG A 209 5.39 -14.96 0.47
C ARG A 209 6.12 -14.78 -0.85
N VAL A 210 5.44 -14.18 -1.82
CA VAL A 210 6.03 -13.60 -3.02
C VAL A 210 5.70 -12.12 -3.00
N ILE A 211 6.71 -11.27 -2.94
CA ILE A 211 6.56 -9.81 -2.83
C ILE A 211 7.14 -9.19 -4.08
N VAL A 212 6.33 -8.45 -4.82
CA VAL A 212 6.72 -7.73 -6.02
C VAL A 212 6.57 -6.24 -5.77
N ILE A 213 7.64 -5.48 -5.96
CA ILE A 213 7.67 -4.03 -5.74
C ILE A 213 8.02 -3.35 -7.06
N SER A 214 7.03 -2.77 -7.70
CA SER A 214 7.15 -1.98 -8.92
C SER A 214 7.27 -0.50 -8.56
N ALA A 215 8.50 -0.06 -8.30
CA ALA A 215 8.81 1.33 -7.94
C ALA A 215 10.29 1.65 -8.19
N CYS A 216 10.60 2.94 -8.33
CA CYS A 216 11.97 3.44 -8.29
C CYS A 216 12.65 3.05 -6.97
N TYR A 217 13.94 2.71 -7.03
CA TYR A 217 14.76 2.34 -5.87
C TYR A 217 14.25 1.13 -5.05
N SER A 218 13.30 0.36 -5.61
CA SER A 218 12.63 -0.77 -4.94
C SER A 218 13.56 -1.87 -4.43
N GLY A 219 14.77 -2.00 -4.99
CA GLY A 219 15.81 -2.88 -4.46
C GLY A 219 16.19 -2.61 -2.99
N GLY A 220 15.94 -1.39 -2.48
CA GLY A 220 16.16 -1.03 -1.07
C GLY A 220 15.32 -1.83 -0.07
N PHE A 221 14.19 -2.38 -0.50
CA PHE A 221 13.30 -3.20 0.34
C PHE A 221 13.81 -4.62 0.58
N ILE A 222 14.76 -5.10 -0.23
CA ILE A 222 15.16 -6.51 -0.23
C ILE A 222 15.71 -6.94 1.14
N ASP A 223 16.56 -6.12 1.75
CA ASP A 223 17.24 -6.49 2.98
C ASP A 223 16.31 -6.61 4.19
N ALA A 224 15.28 -5.76 4.27
CA ALA A 224 14.27 -5.81 5.33
C ALA A 224 13.29 -6.98 5.14
N LEU A 225 13.01 -7.38 3.91
CA LEU A 225 11.97 -8.37 3.59
C LEU A 225 12.48 -9.81 3.45
N LYS A 226 13.76 -9.99 3.12
CA LYS A 226 14.32 -11.32 2.81
C LYS A 226 14.27 -12.24 4.02
N ASN A 227 13.86 -13.48 3.78
CA ASN A 227 13.94 -14.58 4.73
C ASN A 227 13.91 -15.92 3.98
N ASP A 228 14.03 -17.02 4.73
CA ASP A 228 14.13 -18.37 4.18
C ASP A 228 12.93 -18.83 3.34
N THR A 229 11.79 -18.15 3.38
CA THR A 229 10.54 -18.56 2.71
C THR A 229 9.88 -17.45 1.90
N THR A 230 10.65 -16.43 1.53
CA THR A 230 10.14 -15.28 0.74
C THR A 230 10.88 -15.17 -0.59
N MET A 231 10.10 -15.02 -1.66
CA MET A 231 10.59 -14.54 -2.96
C MET A 231 10.32 -13.04 -3.06
N ILE A 232 11.30 -12.26 -3.50
CA ILE A 232 11.21 -10.82 -3.68
C ILE A 232 11.58 -10.50 -5.12
N VAL A 233 10.77 -9.69 -5.78
CA VAL A 233 11.03 -9.18 -7.13
C VAL A 233 10.90 -7.65 -7.11
N THR A 234 11.91 -6.95 -7.61
CA THR A 234 11.93 -5.48 -7.62
C THR A 234 12.14 -4.96 -9.05
N ALA A 235 11.45 -3.87 -9.38
CA ALA A 235 11.56 -3.23 -10.70
C ALA A 235 12.92 -2.55 -10.93
N ALA A 236 13.61 -2.18 -9.86
CA ALA A 236 14.91 -1.52 -9.96
C ALA A 236 15.84 -1.93 -8.82
N ARG A 237 17.13 -1.65 -9.02
CA ARG A 237 18.16 -1.69 -7.99
C ARG A 237 17.98 -0.57 -6.97
N ALA A 238 18.50 -0.76 -5.76
CA ALA A 238 18.37 0.20 -4.64
C ALA A 238 18.89 1.62 -4.94
N ASP A 239 19.75 1.83 -5.94
CA ASP A 239 20.29 3.14 -6.35
C ASP A 239 19.91 3.49 -7.80
N ARG A 240 18.79 2.95 -8.30
CA ARG A 240 18.29 3.16 -9.66
C ARG A 240 16.80 3.46 -9.69
N THR A 241 16.40 4.27 -10.64
CA THR A 241 14.99 4.50 -11.01
C THR A 241 14.45 3.32 -11.84
N SER A 242 13.13 3.22 -11.93
CA SER A 242 12.40 2.42 -12.92
C SER A 242 11.59 3.35 -13.83
N PHE A 243 11.06 2.83 -14.95
CA PHE A 243 10.50 3.66 -16.03
C PHE A 243 9.08 3.26 -16.45
N GLY A 244 8.44 4.12 -17.24
CA GLY A 244 7.09 3.91 -17.78
C GLY A 244 5.94 4.35 -16.86
N CYS A 245 6.18 5.17 -15.84
CA CYS A 245 5.16 5.57 -14.85
C CYS A 245 4.49 6.94 -15.09
N GLY A 246 4.64 7.57 -16.25
CA GLY A 246 4.07 8.90 -16.49
C GLY A 246 2.57 8.89 -16.85
N THR A 247 1.90 10.05 -16.78
CA THR A 247 0.45 10.24 -17.00
C THR A 247 -0.11 9.71 -18.32
N ASN A 248 0.71 9.59 -19.37
CA ASN A 248 0.31 9.03 -20.67
C ASN A 248 0.58 7.52 -20.79
N SER A 249 1.10 6.90 -19.74
CA SER A 249 1.50 5.50 -19.72
C SER A 249 0.35 4.66 -19.18
N ASP A 250 -0.05 3.66 -19.94
CA ASP A 250 -1.11 2.75 -19.49
C ASP A 250 -0.57 1.70 -18.49
N ILE A 251 0.73 1.38 -18.53
CA ILE A 251 1.44 0.43 -17.67
C ILE A 251 2.93 0.79 -17.59
N THR A 252 3.61 0.50 -16.47
CA THR A 252 5.07 0.68 -16.36
C THR A 252 5.84 -0.30 -17.23
N ASP A 253 7.10 0.00 -17.52
CA ASP A 253 7.94 -0.89 -18.32
C ASP A 253 8.14 -2.22 -17.60
N PHE A 254 8.43 -2.19 -16.30
CA PHE A 254 8.55 -3.41 -15.51
C PHE A 254 7.22 -4.16 -15.40
N GLY A 255 6.10 -3.47 -15.17
CA GLY A 255 4.77 -4.07 -15.13
C GLY A 255 4.42 -4.75 -16.46
N ARG A 256 4.73 -4.14 -17.59
CA ARG A 256 4.56 -4.75 -18.92
C ARG A 256 5.45 -5.98 -19.08
N ALA A 257 6.74 -5.86 -18.78
CA ALA A 257 7.70 -6.93 -18.96
C ALA A 257 7.40 -8.14 -18.06
N PHE A 258 7.08 -7.92 -16.78
CA PHE A 258 6.85 -8.97 -15.80
C PHE A 258 5.40 -9.48 -15.80
N LEU A 259 4.41 -8.59 -15.68
CA LEU A 259 3.00 -9.00 -15.52
C LEU A 259 2.36 -9.34 -16.86
N VAL A 260 2.58 -8.53 -17.89
CA VAL A 260 1.91 -8.71 -19.18
C VAL A 260 2.61 -9.75 -20.03
N ASP A 261 3.92 -9.65 -20.23
CA ASP A 261 4.63 -10.57 -21.11
C ASP A 261 5.08 -11.81 -20.31
N GLY A 262 5.94 -11.60 -19.30
CA GLY A 262 6.56 -12.67 -18.51
C GLY A 262 5.56 -13.67 -17.93
N LEU A 263 4.56 -13.22 -17.17
CA LEU A 263 3.58 -14.10 -16.52
C LEU A 263 2.56 -14.74 -17.49
N ASN A 264 2.38 -14.19 -18.69
CA ASN A 264 1.56 -14.84 -19.73
C ASN A 264 2.34 -15.91 -20.50
N HIS A 265 3.64 -15.70 -20.73
CA HIS A 265 4.50 -16.65 -21.44
C HIS A 265 5.02 -17.77 -20.54
N ASN A 266 5.15 -17.52 -19.24
CA ASN A 266 5.71 -18.46 -18.28
C ASN A 266 4.65 -18.95 -17.28
N ASN A 267 4.94 -20.09 -16.64
CA ASN A 267 4.15 -20.61 -15.52
C ASN A 267 4.92 -20.55 -14.18
N THR A 268 6.16 -20.07 -14.19
CA THR A 268 7.00 -19.82 -13.00
C THR A 268 7.29 -18.33 -12.88
N PHE A 269 7.36 -17.83 -11.65
CA PHE A 269 7.69 -16.43 -11.40
C PHE A 269 9.16 -16.11 -11.73
N THR A 270 10.06 -17.06 -11.53
CA THR A 270 11.47 -16.96 -11.95
C THR A 270 11.64 -16.93 -13.47
N GLY A 271 10.87 -17.73 -14.21
CA GLY A 271 10.84 -17.68 -15.68
C GLY A 271 10.30 -16.35 -16.20
N ALA A 272 9.20 -15.88 -15.62
CA ALA A 272 8.64 -14.57 -15.94
C ALA A 272 9.62 -13.42 -15.67
N PHE A 273 10.32 -13.45 -14.53
CA PHE A 273 11.35 -12.46 -14.21
C PHE A 273 12.55 -12.52 -15.17
N ALA A 274 13.03 -13.71 -15.52
CA ALA A 274 14.17 -13.85 -16.44
C ALA A 274 13.86 -13.35 -17.86
N GLU A 275 12.59 -13.36 -18.26
CA GLU A 275 12.13 -12.70 -19.48
C GLU A 275 12.02 -11.19 -19.28
N ALA A 276 11.42 -10.75 -18.17
CA ALA A 276 11.24 -9.34 -17.86
C ALA A 276 12.57 -8.57 -17.79
N ASP A 277 13.57 -9.12 -17.13
CA ASP A 277 14.92 -8.56 -17.00
C ASP A 277 15.55 -8.27 -18.38
N LYS A 278 15.40 -9.20 -19.33
CA LYS A 278 15.90 -9.02 -20.70
C LYS A 278 15.12 -7.98 -21.49
N LEU A 279 13.79 -7.93 -21.32
CA LEU A 279 12.94 -6.97 -21.99
C LEU A 279 13.24 -5.55 -21.52
N VAL A 280 13.32 -5.36 -20.19
CA VAL A 280 13.67 -4.08 -19.57
C VAL A 280 15.05 -3.62 -20.02
N ASP A 281 16.07 -4.48 -19.94
CA ASP A 281 17.44 -4.14 -20.40
C ASP A 281 17.48 -3.71 -21.88
N ALA A 282 16.71 -4.40 -22.74
CA ALA A 282 16.62 -4.07 -24.15
C ALA A 282 15.88 -2.75 -24.42
N TRP A 283 14.80 -2.47 -23.70
CA TRP A 283 14.04 -1.23 -23.85
C TRP A 283 14.83 -0.03 -23.32
N GLU A 284 15.47 -0.17 -22.16
CA GLU A 284 16.31 0.88 -21.57
C GLU A 284 17.53 1.18 -22.46
N THR A 285 18.15 0.14 -23.06
CA THR A 285 19.23 0.33 -24.05
C THR A 285 18.74 1.13 -25.26
N ARG A 286 17.56 0.77 -25.79
CA ARG A 286 16.95 1.43 -26.95
C ARG A 286 16.62 2.89 -26.66
N ASP A 287 16.12 3.15 -25.46
CA ASP A 287 15.61 4.47 -25.06
C ASP A 287 16.70 5.34 -24.41
N HIS A 288 17.93 4.83 -24.32
CA HIS A 288 19.11 5.49 -23.74
C HIS A 288 18.96 5.84 -22.25
N GLU A 289 18.21 5.01 -21.54
CA GLU A 289 17.99 5.16 -20.11
C GLU A 289 19.15 4.60 -19.28
N ARG A 290 19.25 5.08 -18.04
CA ARG A 290 20.15 4.46 -17.07
C ARG A 290 19.48 3.19 -16.55
N HIS A 291 20.07 2.04 -16.87
CA HIS A 291 19.43 0.74 -16.64
C HIS A 291 18.97 0.56 -15.18
N SER A 292 17.72 0.14 -15.01
CA SER A 292 17.09 -0.06 -13.70
C SER A 292 17.66 -1.27 -12.96
N HIS A 293 18.09 -2.29 -13.71
CA HIS A 293 18.55 -3.59 -13.21
C HIS A 293 17.55 -4.21 -12.22
N PRO A 294 16.39 -4.71 -12.71
CA PRO A 294 15.43 -5.44 -11.89
C PRO A 294 16.11 -6.56 -11.10
N GLN A 295 15.59 -6.87 -9.91
CA GLN A 295 16.22 -7.86 -9.02
C GLN A 295 15.23 -8.96 -8.63
N LEU A 296 15.74 -10.20 -8.50
CA LEU A 296 15.00 -11.32 -7.94
C LEU A 296 15.83 -11.98 -6.84
N VAL A 297 15.22 -12.12 -5.67
CA VAL A 297 15.73 -12.91 -4.55
C VAL A 297 14.74 -14.05 -4.31
N SER A 298 15.23 -15.27 -4.24
CA SER A 298 14.41 -16.46 -3.97
C SER A 298 15.20 -17.47 -3.15
N THR A 299 14.50 -18.43 -2.56
CA THR A 299 15.08 -19.48 -1.72
C THR A 299 14.57 -20.86 -2.13
N PRO A 300 15.32 -21.95 -1.83
CA PRO A 300 14.86 -23.30 -2.09
C PRO A 300 13.49 -23.63 -1.45
N GLN A 301 13.17 -23.06 -0.28
CA GLN A 301 11.91 -23.36 0.40
C GLN A 301 10.70 -22.73 -0.29
N ILE A 302 10.79 -21.44 -0.71
CA ILE A 302 9.68 -20.81 -1.44
C ILE A 302 9.51 -21.42 -2.84
N GLU A 303 10.61 -21.74 -3.54
CA GLU A 303 10.53 -22.41 -4.85
C GLU A 303 9.86 -23.78 -4.75
N ALA A 304 10.23 -24.59 -3.76
CA ALA A 304 9.60 -25.88 -3.52
C ALA A 304 8.10 -25.73 -3.22
N GLN A 305 7.72 -24.70 -2.46
CA GLN A 305 6.31 -24.44 -2.14
C GLN A 305 5.52 -24.00 -3.38
N LEU A 306 6.08 -23.10 -4.18
CA LEU A 306 5.49 -22.66 -5.43
C LEU A 306 5.33 -23.84 -6.41
N GLU A 307 6.28 -24.77 -6.45
CA GLU A 307 6.16 -25.98 -7.25
C GLU A 307 5.03 -26.90 -6.77
N ARG A 308 4.93 -27.11 -5.44
CA ARG A 308 3.82 -27.88 -4.85
C ARG A 308 2.46 -27.28 -5.18
N TRP A 309 2.35 -25.96 -5.17
CA TRP A 309 1.14 -25.24 -5.55
C TRP A 309 0.83 -25.41 -7.04
N ARG A 310 1.80 -25.14 -7.93
CA ARG A 310 1.64 -25.28 -9.38
C ARG A 310 1.20 -26.68 -9.81
N ALA A 311 1.74 -27.72 -9.16
CA ALA A 311 1.37 -29.11 -9.41
C ALA A 311 -0.11 -29.43 -9.09
N ARG A 312 -0.85 -28.53 -8.40
CA ARG A 312 -2.24 -28.71 -7.96
C ARG A 312 -3.22 -27.75 -8.63
N ILE A 313 -2.76 -26.94 -9.57
CA ILE A 313 -3.60 -26.02 -10.33
C ILE A 313 -3.47 -26.30 -11.84
N LYS A 314 -4.47 -25.84 -12.59
CA LYS A 314 -4.37 -25.76 -14.04
C LYS A 314 -4.08 -24.31 -14.38
N ILE A 315 -2.94 -24.06 -15.03
CA ILE A 315 -2.61 -22.74 -15.54
C ILE A 315 -3.64 -22.35 -16.60
N GLY A 316 -4.30 -21.22 -16.41
CA GLY A 316 -5.31 -20.68 -17.34
C GLY A 316 -4.68 -20.11 -18.62
N PRO A 317 -5.48 -19.62 -19.58
CA PRO A 317 -4.95 -18.99 -20.79
C PRO A 317 -4.22 -17.66 -20.47
N PRO A 318 -3.40 -17.14 -21.40
CA PRO A 318 -2.90 -15.77 -21.32
C PRO A 318 -4.04 -14.75 -21.21
N VAL A 319 -3.82 -13.68 -20.45
CA VAL A 319 -4.77 -12.58 -20.25
C VAL A 319 -4.26 -11.34 -20.98
N PRO A 320 -4.99 -10.79 -21.97
CA PRO A 320 -4.56 -9.57 -22.64
C PRO A 320 -4.63 -8.37 -21.68
N PHE A 321 -3.62 -7.50 -21.77
CA PHE A 321 -3.67 -6.21 -21.08
C PHE A 321 -4.60 -5.25 -21.80
N ILE A 322 -5.56 -4.70 -21.08
CA ILE A 322 -6.45 -3.65 -21.55
C ILE A 322 -6.42 -2.56 -20.50
N ALA A 323 -5.87 -1.40 -20.86
CA ALA A 323 -5.81 -0.25 -19.97
C ALA A 323 -7.22 0.19 -19.56
N ILE A 324 -7.42 0.48 -18.28
CA ILE A 324 -8.63 1.11 -17.82
C ILE A 324 -8.33 2.61 -17.80
N ARG A 325 -9.14 3.36 -18.54
CA ARG A 325 -9.13 4.82 -18.47
C ARG A 325 -10.44 5.22 -17.81
N PRO A 326 -10.46 5.39 -16.48
CA PRO A 326 -11.65 5.87 -15.83
C PRO A 326 -12.00 7.23 -16.44
N SER A 327 -13.17 7.33 -17.04
CA SER A 327 -13.64 8.61 -17.54
C SER A 327 -13.82 9.54 -16.34
N ARG A 328 -12.99 10.60 -16.25
CA ARG A 328 -13.17 11.66 -15.25
C ARG A 328 -14.52 12.38 -15.43
N ASP A 329 -15.12 12.28 -16.61
CA ASP A 329 -16.43 12.86 -16.94
C ASP A 329 -17.63 11.93 -16.65
N ALA A 330 -17.43 10.61 -16.45
CA ALA A 330 -18.53 9.63 -16.38
C ALA A 330 -19.37 9.69 -15.09
N LEU A 331 -19.02 10.57 -14.15
CA LEU A 331 -19.83 10.85 -12.97
C LEU A 331 -20.89 11.96 -13.22
N THR A 332 -21.09 12.39 -14.48
CA THR A 332 -22.16 13.34 -14.87
C THR A 332 -23.42 12.69 -15.46
N VAL A 333 -23.91 11.55 -14.96
CA VAL A 333 -25.28 11.04 -15.24
C VAL A 333 -25.71 10.16 -14.06
N SER A 334 -26.78 10.33 -13.30
CA SER A 334 -27.99 11.16 -13.35
C SER A 334 -28.47 11.37 -11.90
N ARG A 335 -28.91 12.59 -11.55
CA ARG A 335 -29.99 12.74 -10.54
C ARG A 335 -31.33 12.40 -11.18
#